data_AF-A0A966HXS5-F1
#
_entry.id   AF-A0A966HXS5-F1
#
_cell.length_a   1.000
_cell.length_b   1.000
_cell.length_c   1.000
_cell.angle_alpha   90.00
_cell.angle_beta   90.00
_cell.angle_gamma   90.00
#
_symmetry.space_group_name_H-M   'P 1'
#
loop_
_entity.id
_entity.type
_entity.pdbx_description
1 polymer ?
#
loop_
_entity_poly.entity_id
_entity_poly.type
_entity_poly.pdbx_seq_one_letter_code
_entity_poly.pdbx_strand_id
1 'polypeptide(L)'
;MIRKVENDPYKSAGVDIDAGNDLVEKIKKDVASSHNKSVLGNIGGFAGMYELSKNYNEPVLVACTDGVGTKVALAQEFNQVDGIGQDLVAMCVNDLIVCGAKPLFFLDYFASSKLEVNEASRIIKSIADACKNSDCALLGGETAEMPGHYVGKNFDLAGFSVGCVEKANIISGDTIEEGNVLIGIESSGPHSNG
;
A
#
# COMPACT_ATOMS: atom_id res chain seq x y z
N MET A 1 -7.58 -41.24 3.53
CA MET A 1 -8.58 -40.32 4.10
C MET A 1 -7.92 -39.51 5.19
N ILE A 2 -7.48 -38.29 4.88
CA ILE A 2 -6.93 -37.37 5.88
C ILE A 2 -8.13 -36.78 6.62
N ARG A 3 -8.18 -36.98 7.95
CA ARG A 3 -9.24 -36.43 8.80
C ARG A 3 -9.20 -34.91 8.69
N LYS A 4 -10.32 -34.29 8.27
CA LYS A 4 -10.56 -32.85 8.46
C LYS A 4 -10.50 -32.58 9.97
N VAL A 5 -9.61 -31.70 10.38
CA VAL A 5 -9.53 -31.24 11.77
C VAL A 5 -10.81 -30.46 12.05
N GLU A 6 -11.66 -30.98 12.95
CA GLU A 6 -12.96 -30.39 13.33
C GLU A 6 -12.83 -29.08 14.13
N ASN A 7 -11.62 -28.70 14.53
CA ASN A 7 -11.31 -27.47 15.25
C ASN A 7 -10.14 -26.76 14.56
N ASP A 8 -10.45 -25.96 13.54
CA ASP A 8 -9.51 -24.97 13.04
C ASP A 8 -9.68 -23.70 13.89
N PRO A 9 -8.77 -23.42 14.83
CA PRO A 9 -8.89 -22.26 15.70
C PRO A 9 -8.92 -20.94 14.91
N TYR A 10 -8.25 -20.87 13.74
CA TYR A 10 -8.30 -19.70 12.85
C TYR A 10 -9.71 -19.52 12.30
N LYS A 11 -10.30 -20.59 11.76
CA LYS A 11 -11.68 -20.56 11.26
C LYS A 11 -12.69 -20.26 12.36
N SER A 12 -12.44 -20.72 13.59
CA SER A 12 -13.28 -20.41 14.76
C SER A 12 -13.16 -18.96 15.23
N ALA A 13 -12.01 -18.33 15.00
CA ALA A 13 -11.80 -16.89 15.17
C ALA A 13 -12.28 -16.07 13.95
N GLY A 14 -12.79 -16.74 12.92
CA GLY A 14 -13.32 -16.15 11.69
C GLY A 14 -12.27 -15.76 10.65
N VAL A 15 -11.07 -16.35 10.73
CA VAL A 15 -10.00 -16.23 9.73
C VAL A 15 -10.09 -17.39 8.74
N ASP A 16 -10.29 -17.09 7.46
CA ASP A 16 -10.34 -18.06 6.38
C ASP A 16 -9.02 -18.12 5.60
N ILE A 17 -8.16 -19.06 5.99
CA ILE A 17 -6.84 -19.28 5.37
C ILE A 17 -6.97 -19.62 3.88
N ASP A 18 -8.02 -20.34 3.47
CA ASP A 18 -8.25 -20.69 2.08
C ASP A 18 -8.56 -19.43 1.26
N ALA A 19 -9.38 -18.53 1.80
CA ALA A 19 -9.68 -17.24 1.16
C ALA A 19 -8.43 -16.35 1.04
N GLY A 20 -7.55 -16.35 2.04
CA GLY A 20 -6.25 -15.67 1.97
C GLY A 20 -5.35 -16.22 0.86
N ASN A 21 -5.26 -17.54 0.73
CA ASN A 21 -4.48 -18.18 -0.35
C ASN A 21 -5.06 -17.88 -1.74
N ASP A 22 -6.38 -17.92 -1.88
CA ASP A 22 -7.08 -17.58 -3.12
C ASP A 22 -6.83 -16.11 -3.52
N LEU A 23 -6.82 -15.21 -2.54
CA LEU A 23 -6.48 -13.80 -2.77
C LEU A 23 -5.05 -13.67 -3.31
N VAL A 24 -4.07 -14.30 -2.65
CA VAL A 24 -2.65 -14.25 -3.06
C VAL A 24 -2.47 -14.71 -4.50
N GLU A 25 -3.07 -15.83 -4.89
CA GLU A 25 -2.97 -16.32 -6.27
C GLU A 25 -3.64 -15.39 -7.28
N LYS A 26 -4.73 -14.71 -6.88
CA LYS A 26 -5.45 -13.78 -7.75
C LYS A 26 -4.68 -12.48 -8.01
N ILE A 27 -4.01 -11.92 -7.00
CA ILE A 27 -3.28 -10.64 -7.09
C ILE A 27 -1.84 -10.79 -7.58
N LYS A 28 -1.32 -12.02 -7.65
CA LYS A 28 0.09 -12.33 -7.94
C LYS A 28 0.64 -11.61 -9.16
N LYS A 29 -0.14 -11.58 -10.26
CA LYS A 29 0.25 -10.92 -11.51
C LYS A 29 0.20 -9.40 -11.41
N ASP A 30 -0.79 -8.85 -10.72
CA ASP A 30 -0.92 -7.41 -10.53
C ASP A 30 0.26 -6.89 -9.68
N VAL A 31 0.57 -7.54 -8.56
CA VAL A 31 1.71 -7.19 -7.71
C VAL A 31 3.02 -7.27 -8.47
N ALA A 32 3.27 -8.39 -9.17
CA ALA A 32 4.48 -8.57 -9.98
C ALA A 32 4.61 -7.52 -11.10
N SER A 33 3.51 -6.93 -11.57
CA SER A 33 3.56 -5.88 -12.60
C SER A 33 4.12 -4.54 -12.10
N SER A 34 4.15 -4.33 -10.78
CA SER A 34 4.78 -3.18 -10.13
C SER A 34 6.27 -3.40 -9.84
N HIS A 35 6.75 -4.63 -9.95
CA HIS A 35 8.13 -4.96 -9.57
C HIS A 35 9.14 -4.38 -10.56
N ASN A 36 10.25 -3.92 -10.00
CA ASN A 36 11.41 -3.48 -10.76
C ASN A 36 12.62 -4.40 -10.45
N LYS A 37 13.74 -4.19 -11.15
CA LYS A 37 14.96 -5.02 -11.02
C LYS A 37 15.55 -5.12 -9.62
N SER A 38 15.15 -4.23 -8.72
CA SER A 38 15.64 -4.17 -7.35
C SER A 38 14.87 -5.11 -6.42
N VAL A 39 13.69 -5.58 -6.82
CA VAL A 39 12.93 -6.56 -6.04
C VAL A 39 13.62 -7.92 -6.14
N LEU A 40 13.86 -8.54 -4.99
CA LEU A 40 14.47 -9.87 -4.89
C LEU A 40 13.39 -10.89 -4.48
N GLY A 41 13.05 -11.80 -5.39
CA GLY A 41 12.03 -12.83 -5.15
C GLY A 41 10.66 -12.45 -5.72
N ASN A 42 9.60 -13.04 -5.16
CA ASN A 42 8.21 -12.85 -5.58
C ASN A 42 7.29 -12.73 -4.34
N ILE A 43 6.06 -12.28 -4.55
CA ILE A 43 5.00 -12.31 -3.52
C ILE A 43 4.73 -13.74 -3.02
N GLY A 44 4.37 -13.87 -1.74
CA GLY A 44 4.07 -15.15 -1.07
C GLY A 44 5.14 -15.61 -0.07
N GLY A 45 6.23 -14.85 0.10
CA GLY A 45 7.18 -15.03 1.20
C GLY A 45 6.76 -14.26 2.45
N PHE A 46 7.35 -14.61 3.61
CA PHE A 46 7.11 -13.92 4.90
C PHE A 46 7.52 -12.44 4.91
N ALA A 47 8.39 -12.04 3.99
CA ALA A 47 8.84 -10.66 3.82
C ALA A 47 9.26 -10.45 2.36
N GLY A 48 9.08 -9.24 1.86
CA GLY A 48 9.65 -8.82 0.60
C GLY A 48 11.05 -8.23 0.78
N MET A 49 11.89 -8.35 -0.24
CA MET A 49 13.29 -7.91 -0.23
C MET A 49 13.53 -6.93 -1.38
N TYR A 50 14.22 -5.82 -1.08
CA TYR A 50 14.53 -4.78 -2.06
C TYR A 50 16.02 -4.41 -1.99
N GLU A 51 16.74 -4.59 -3.09
CA GLU A 51 18.15 -4.22 -3.21
C GLU A 51 18.30 -2.71 -3.41
N LEU A 52 18.98 -2.03 -2.50
CA LEU A 52 19.27 -0.61 -2.68
C LEU A 52 20.32 -0.41 -3.78
N SER A 53 20.09 0.57 -4.66
CA SER A 53 21.01 0.87 -5.75
C SER A 53 22.40 1.24 -5.22
N LYS A 54 23.44 0.68 -5.85
CA LYS A 54 24.85 1.03 -5.59
C LYS A 54 25.23 2.45 -6.06
N ASN A 55 24.31 3.16 -6.69
CA ASN A 55 24.53 4.53 -7.15
C ASN A 55 24.36 5.57 -6.03
N TYR A 56 23.83 5.17 -4.86
CA TYR A 56 23.78 6.05 -3.70
C TYR A 56 25.14 6.11 -2.99
N ASN A 57 25.59 7.32 -2.64
CA ASN A 57 26.81 7.55 -1.88
C ASN A 57 26.54 7.61 -0.37
N GLU A 58 25.58 8.45 0.04
CA GLU A 58 25.14 8.61 1.43
C GLU A 58 23.62 8.45 1.50
N PRO A 59 23.10 7.22 1.32
CA PRO A 59 21.66 6.97 1.29
C PRO A 59 21.02 7.23 2.65
N VAL A 60 19.92 7.97 2.64
CA VAL A 60 19.01 8.14 3.77
C VAL A 60 17.66 7.53 3.39
N LEU A 61 17.20 6.57 4.19
CA LEU A 61 15.86 6.00 4.03
C LEU A 61 14.82 6.95 4.64
N VAL A 62 13.75 7.16 3.89
CA VAL A 62 12.59 7.95 4.31
C VAL A 62 11.40 7.02 4.30
N ALA A 63 10.62 7.01 5.37
CA ALA A 63 9.45 6.15 5.49
C ALA A 63 8.22 6.98 5.86
N CYS A 64 7.08 6.63 5.27
CA CYS A 64 5.79 7.24 5.57
C CYS A 64 4.73 6.15 5.70
N THR A 65 3.76 6.36 6.60
CA THR A 65 2.56 5.53 6.72
C THR A 65 1.34 6.44 6.71
N ASP A 66 0.31 6.02 5.99
CA ASP A 66 -0.96 6.74 5.93
C ASP A 66 -2.11 5.78 5.60
N GLY A 67 -3.34 6.25 5.75
CA GLY A 67 -4.55 5.58 5.31
C GLY A 67 -5.27 6.37 4.22
N VAL A 68 -6.38 5.82 3.73
CA VAL A 68 -7.29 6.55 2.83
C VAL A 68 -8.22 7.50 3.61
N GLY A 69 -8.46 7.20 4.89
CA GLY A 69 -9.37 7.94 5.74
C GLY A 69 -10.84 7.65 5.45
N THR A 70 -11.73 8.59 5.81
CA THR A 70 -13.19 8.43 5.72
C THR A 70 -13.71 8.23 4.30
N LYS A 71 -12.91 8.55 3.27
CA LYS A 71 -13.24 8.29 1.85
C LYS A 71 -13.48 6.79 1.58
N VAL A 72 -12.92 5.89 2.38
CA VAL A 72 -13.23 4.44 2.34
C VAL A 72 -14.72 4.18 2.50
N ALA A 73 -15.41 4.92 3.37
CA ALA A 73 -16.85 4.76 3.58
C ALA A 73 -17.66 5.06 2.31
N LEU A 74 -17.25 6.09 1.54
CA LEU A 74 -17.87 6.40 0.26
C LEU A 74 -17.62 5.30 -0.77
N ALA A 75 -16.38 4.79 -0.85
CA ALA A 75 -16.04 3.69 -1.74
C ALA A 75 -16.87 2.43 -1.45
N GLN A 76 -17.11 2.14 -0.17
CA GLN A 76 -17.96 1.04 0.30
C GLN A 76 -19.44 1.28 -0.04
N GLU A 77 -19.97 2.47 0.24
CA GLU A 77 -21.37 2.82 -0.03
C GLU A 77 -21.72 2.70 -1.52
N PHE A 78 -20.82 3.15 -2.40
CA PHE A 78 -21.04 3.13 -3.85
C PHE A 78 -20.46 1.89 -4.56
N ASN A 79 -19.83 0.97 -3.83
CA ASN A 79 -19.12 -0.19 -4.39
C ASN A 79 -18.07 0.21 -5.47
N GLN A 80 -17.42 1.35 -5.26
CA GLN A 80 -16.41 1.94 -6.15
C GLN A 80 -15.02 1.87 -5.48
N VAL A 81 -14.44 0.68 -5.50
CA VAL A 81 -13.16 0.40 -4.82
C VAL A 81 -11.94 0.46 -5.76
N ASP A 82 -12.14 0.58 -7.08
CA ASP A 82 -11.04 0.48 -8.06
C ASP A 82 -10.06 1.67 -8.03
N GLY A 83 -10.42 2.78 -7.36
CA GLY A 83 -9.59 3.97 -7.24
C GLY A 83 -8.89 4.12 -5.89
N ILE A 84 -9.27 3.35 -4.86
CA ILE A 84 -8.85 3.65 -3.49
C ILE A 84 -7.38 3.32 -3.24
N GLY A 85 -6.80 2.38 -3.97
CA GLY A 85 -5.37 2.10 -3.88
C GLY A 85 -4.52 3.25 -4.44
N GLN A 86 -5.03 3.99 -5.42
CA GLN A 86 -4.38 5.22 -5.88
C GLN A 86 -4.39 6.29 -4.80
N ASP A 87 -5.51 6.45 -4.08
CA ASP A 87 -5.57 7.39 -2.95
C ASP A 87 -4.57 6.99 -1.85
N LEU A 88 -4.55 5.69 -1.47
CA LEU A 88 -3.65 5.17 -0.44
C LEU A 88 -2.16 5.39 -0.77
N VAL A 89 -1.76 5.04 -1.99
CA VAL A 89 -0.37 5.18 -2.44
C VAL A 89 0.00 6.66 -2.56
N ALA A 90 -0.89 7.50 -3.10
CA ALA A 90 -0.62 8.93 -3.26
C ALA A 90 -0.41 9.63 -1.92
N MET A 91 -1.21 9.33 -0.89
CA MET A 91 -1.04 9.92 0.45
C MET A 91 0.37 9.66 0.99
N CYS A 92 0.84 8.42 0.94
CA CYS A 92 2.16 8.07 1.45
C CYS A 92 3.30 8.59 0.56
N VAL A 93 3.19 8.43 -0.76
CA VAL A 93 4.26 8.80 -1.71
C VAL A 93 4.45 10.31 -1.78
N ASN A 94 3.38 11.09 -1.73
CA ASN A 94 3.48 12.56 -1.72
C ASN A 94 4.29 13.06 -0.51
N ASP A 95 4.14 12.42 0.64
CA ASP A 95 4.91 12.75 1.85
C ASP A 95 6.40 12.33 1.77
N LEU A 96 6.75 11.37 0.91
CA LEU A 96 8.16 11.06 0.64
C LEU A 96 8.81 12.14 -0.24
N ILE A 97 8.13 12.55 -1.31
CA ILE A 97 8.74 13.41 -2.34
C ILE A 97 8.95 14.84 -1.86
N VAL A 98 8.19 15.33 -0.85
CA VAL A 98 8.40 16.66 -0.27
C VAL A 98 9.78 16.81 0.40
N CYS A 99 10.37 15.70 0.85
CA CYS A 99 11.73 15.66 1.39
C CYS A 99 12.80 15.39 0.31
N GLY A 100 12.41 15.29 -0.97
CA GLY A 100 13.29 14.94 -2.08
C GLY A 100 13.55 13.44 -2.26
N ALA A 101 12.84 12.57 -1.53
CA ALA A 101 13.06 11.14 -1.60
C ALA A 101 12.46 10.52 -2.87
N LYS A 102 13.21 9.61 -3.49
CA LYS A 102 12.71 8.74 -4.55
C LYS A 102 11.99 7.54 -3.92
N PRO A 103 10.71 7.27 -4.25
CA PRO A 103 10.02 6.06 -3.82
C PRO A 103 10.78 4.79 -4.24
N LEU A 104 10.85 3.80 -3.35
CA LEU A 104 11.47 2.49 -3.63
C LEU A 104 10.41 1.40 -3.64
N PHE A 105 9.70 1.26 -2.54
CA PHE A 105 8.69 0.23 -2.37
C PHE A 105 7.55 0.66 -1.45
N PHE A 106 6.47 -0.09 -1.52
CA PHE A 106 5.24 0.08 -0.77
C PHE A 106 4.84 -1.24 -0.12
N LEU A 107 4.22 -1.18 1.05
CA LEU A 107 3.47 -2.27 1.66
C LEU A 107 2.06 -1.82 2.01
N ASP A 108 1.11 -2.75 1.99
CA ASP A 108 -0.26 -2.50 2.41
C ASP A 108 -0.71 -3.41 3.56
N TYR A 109 -1.68 -2.94 4.34
CA TYR A 109 -2.41 -3.71 5.32
C TYR A 109 -3.90 -3.52 5.07
N PHE A 110 -4.56 -4.59 4.65
CA PHE A 110 -6.00 -4.64 4.43
C PHE A 110 -6.66 -5.33 5.62
N ALA A 111 -7.65 -4.67 6.22
CA ALA A 111 -8.39 -5.24 7.34
C ALA A 111 -9.88 -5.17 7.10
N SER A 112 -10.62 -6.23 7.41
CA SER A 112 -12.06 -6.29 7.17
C SER A 112 -12.78 -7.16 8.20
N SER A 113 -14.11 -7.06 8.27
CA SER A 113 -14.90 -7.98 9.11
C SER A 113 -14.87 -9.41 8.56
N LYS A 114 -14.85 -9.52 7.24
CA LYS A 114 -14.81 -10.76 6.49
C LYS A 114 -14.19 -10.46 5.14
N LEU A 115 -13.28 -11.31 4.70
CA LEU A 115 -12.57 -11.15 3.46
C LEU A 115 -13.47 -11.47 2.27
N GLU A 116 -13.81 -10.44 1.50
CA GLU A 116 -14.43 -10.58 0.19
C GLU A 116 -13.35 -10.55 -0.89
N VAL A 117 -12.85 -11.74 -1.27
CA VAL A 117 -11.68 -11.92 -2.18
C VAL A 117 -11.78 -11.09 -3.46
N ASN A 118 -12.97 -10.95 -4.04
CA ASN A 118 -13.16 -10.17 -5.25
C ASN A 118 -12.96 -8.65 -5.03
N GLU A 119 -13.45 -8.13 -3.91
CA GLU A 119 -13.27 -6.73 -3.53
C GLU A 119 -11.80 -6.45 -3.20
N ALA A 120 -11.21 -7.24 -2.30
CA ALA A 120 -9.81 -7.13 -1.92
C ALA A 120 -8.87 -7.21 -3.14
N SER A 121 -9.14 -8.11 -4.10
CA SER A 121 -8.33 -8.20 -5.31
C SER A 121 -8.38 -6.96 -6.20
N ARG A 122 -9.53 -6.27 -6.28
CA ARG A 122 -9.67 -5.01 -7.04
C ARG A 122 -8.89 -3.89 -6.36
N ILE A 123 -8.97 -3.83 -5.03
CA ILE A 123 -8.26 -2.85 -4.21
C ILE A 123 -6.75 -3.05 -4.36
N ILE A 124 -6.24 -4.25 -4.14
CA ILE A 124 -4.79 -4.54 -4.25
C ILE A 124 -4.29 -4.31 -5.68
N LYS A 125 -5.11 -4.63 -6.69
CA LYS A 125 -4.80 -4.27 -8.07
C LYS A 125 -4.61 -2.76 -8.24
N SER A 126 -5.51 -1.95 -7.68
CA SER A 126 -5.40 -0.49 -7.74
C SER A 126 -4.16 0.04 -6.99
N ILE A 127 -3.76 -0.60 -5.88
CA ILE A 127 -2.52 -0.29 -5.16
C ILE A 127 -1.31 -0.61 -6.06
N ALA A 128 -1.27 -1.79 -6.68
CA ALA A 128 -0.18 -2.21 -7.55
C ALA A 128 -0.03 -1.30 -8.78
N ASP A 129 -1.14 -0.93 -9.42
CA ASP A 129 -1.17 -0.01 -10.55
C ASP A 129 -0.67 1.40 -10.13
N ALA A 130 -1.06 1.87 -8.94
CA ALA A 130 -0.59 3.16 -8.40
C ALA A 130 0.91 3.14 -8.02
N CYS A 131 1.39 2.03 -7.43
CA CYS A 131 2.82 1.84 -7.14
C CYS A 131 3.65 1.92 -8.41
N LYS A 132 3.21 1.21 -9.47
CA LYS A 132 3.85 1.24 -10.78
C LYS A 132 3.90 2.64 -11.37
N ASN A 133 2.79 3.40 -11.27
CA ASN A 133 2.74 4.78 -11.75
C ASN A 133 3.60 5.75 -10.91
N SER A 134 3.93 5.36 -9.68
CA SER A 134 4.76 6.12 -8.74
C SER A 134 6.23 5.67 -8.72
N ASP A 135 6.64 4.83 -9.68
CA ASP A 135 7.99 4.24 -9.78
C ASP A 135 8.44 3.47 -8.52
N CYS A 136 7.49 2.90 -7.75
CA CYS A 136 7.78 2.03 -6.62
C CYS A 136 7.19 0.62 -6.80
N ALA A 137 7.74 -0.36 -6.10
CA ALA A 137 7.24 -1.73 -6.12
C ALA A 137 6.27 -1.98 -4.97
N LEU A 138 5.12 -2.61 -5.23
CA LEU A 138 4.31 -3.22 -4.17
C LEU A 138 5.05 -4.49 -3.70
N LEU A 139 5.71 -4.37 -2.55
CA LEU A 139 6.70 -5.34 -2.09
C LEU A 139 6.09 -6.47 -1.27
N GLY A 140 4.96 -6.19 -0.63
CA GLY A 140 4.18 -7.16 0.12
C GLY A 140 3.04 -6.47 0.85
N GLY A 141 2.23 -7.25 1.55
CA GLY A 141 1.15 -6.74 2.36
C GLY A 141 0.56 -7.83 3.22
N GLU A 142 -0.41 -7.47 4.05
CA GLU A 142 -1.11 -8.40 4.95
C GLU A 142 -2.63 -8.19 4.86
N THR A 143 -3.38 -9.28 5.03
CA THR A 143 -4.84 -9.30 4.97
C THR A 143 -5.39 -9.87 6.27
N ALA A 144 -6.10 -9.06 7.05
CA ALA A 144 -6.66 -9.45 8.34
C ALA A 144 -8.19 -9.50 8.32
N GLU A 145 -8.74 -10.64 8.74
CA GLU A 145 -10.16 -10.78 9.07
C GLU A 145 -10.34 -10.61 10.58
N MET A 146 -11.09 -9.58 10.98
CA MET A 146 -11.34 -9.23 12.37
C MET A 146 -12.85 -9.07 12.63
N PRO A 147 -13.62 -10.19 12.59
CA PRO A 147 -15.06 -10.14 12.85
C PRO A 147 -15.34 -9.60 14.25
N GLY A 148 -16.27 -8.67 14.35
CA GLY A 148 -16.65 -8.02 15.61
C GLY A 148 -15.80 -6.78 15.96
N HIS A 149 -14.67 -6.57 15.27
CA HIS A 149 -14.00 -5.26 15.26
C HIS A 149 -14.55 -4.40 14.12
N TYR A 150 -14.47 -4.92 12.89
CA TYR A 150 -15.18 -4.34 11.75
C TYR A 150 -16.60 -4.88 11.70
N VAL A 151 -17.52 -4.08 11.14
CA VAL A 151 -18.95 -4.38 11.09
C VAL A 151 -19.40 -4.51 9.64
N GLY A 152 -20.17 -5.56 9.33
CA GLY A 152 -20.77 -5.72 8.01
C GLY A 152 -19.73 -5.90 6.92
N LYS A 153 -19.74 -5.01 5.92
CA LYS A 153 -18.80 -4.99 4.79
C LYS A 153 -17.68 -3.96 4.96
N ASN A 154 -17.52 -3.43 6.18
CA ASN A 154 -16.48 -2.44 6.43
C ASN A 154 -15.11 -3.11 6.36
N PHE A 155 -14.22 -2.41 5.68
CA PHE A 155 -12.80 -2.61 5.62
C PHE A 155 -12.05 -1.30 5.87
N ASP A 156 -10.77 -1.41 6.17
CA ASP A 156 -9.83 -0.30 6.29
C ASP A 156 -8.50 -0.67 5.62
N LEU A 157 -7.71 0.37 5.32
CA LEU A 157 -6.46 0.29 4.58
C LEU A 157 -5.40 1.13 5.26
N ALA A 158 -4.24 0.53 5.52
CA ALA A 158 -3.02 1.25 5.84
C ALA A 158 -1.95 0.98 4.78
N GLY A 159 -1.21 2.02 4.46
CA GLY A 159 -0.12 2.03 3.51
C GLY A 159 1.20 2.34 4.20
N PHE A 160 2.27 1.78 3.68
CA PHE A 160 3.63 1.98 4.19
C PHE A 160 4.55 2.16 3.00
N SER A 161 5.08 3.36 2.83
CA SER A 161 6.02 3.68 1.75
C SER A 161 7.43 3.85 2.30
N VAL A 162 8.41 3.37 1.53
CA VAL A 162 9.83 3.62 1.80
C VAL A 162 10.46 4.19 0.54
N GLY A 163 11.15 5.31 0.72
CA GLY A 163 11.97 5.98 -0.28
C GLY A 163 13.42 6.10 0.16
N CYS A 164 14.25 6.63 -0.74
CA CYS A 164 15.64 6.96 -0.45
C CYS A 164 16.00 8.31 -1.06
N VAL A 165 16.83 9.07 -0.35
CA VAL A 165 17.40 10.33 -0.79
C VAL A 165 18.89 10.34 -0.49
N GLU A 166 19.68 11.02 -1.31
CA GLU A 166 21.07 11.34 -0.94
C GLU A 166 21.03 12.36 0.20
N LYS A 167 21.85 12.17 1.25
CA LYS A 167 21.88 13.08 2.40
C LYS A 167 22.04 14.55 2.02
N ALA A 168 22.85 14.84 0.99
CA ALA A 168 23.08 16.19 0.48
C ALA A 168 21.90 16.80 -0.29
N ASN A 169 20.93 15.98 -0.72
CA ASN A 169 19.78 16.41 -1.53
C ASN A 169 18.47 16.49 -0.73
N ILE A 170 18.54 16.31 0.60
CA ILE A 170 17.36 16.43 1.46
C ILE A 170 16.78 17.85 1.34
N ILE A 171 15.49 17.92 1.04
CA ILE A 171 14.74 19.18 1.01
C ILE A 171 14.17 19.42 2.41
N SER A 172 14.72 20.40 3.14
CA SER A 172 14.29 20.77 4.50
C SER A 172 13.54 22.10 4.58
N GLY A 173 13.59 22.91 3.52
CA GLY A 173 13.08 24.29 3.52
C GLY A 173 14.03 25.32 4.14
N ASP A 174 15.21 24.92 4.62
CA ASP A 174 16.19 25.83 5.26
C ASP A 174 16.73 26.93 4.32
N THR A 175 16.57 26.75 3.00
CA THR A 175 16.99 27.71 1.96
C THR A 175 15.88 28.65 1.50
N ILE A 176 14.69 28.58 2.10
CA ILE A 176 13.55 29.45 1.72
C ILE A 176 13.82 30.87 2.21
N GLU A 177 13.64 31.84 1.32
CA GLU A 177 13.90 33.27 1.60
C GLU A 177 12.87 34.20 0.94
N GLU A 178 12.85 35.47 1.39
CA GLU A 178 12.01 36.52 0.80
C GLU A 178 12.31 36.67 -0.70
N GLY A 179 11.26 36.72 -1.51
CA GLY A 179 11.36 36.80 -2.97
C GLY A 179 11.28 35.44 -3.69
N ASN A 180 11.29 34.32 -2.96
CA ASN A 180 10.96 33.01 -3.54
C ASN A 180 9.50 32.97 -4.03
N VAL A 181 9.26 32.23 -5.12
CA VAL A 181 7.94 32.09 -5.75
C VAL A 181 7.30 30.77 -5.33
N LEU A 182 6.04 30.83 -4.92
CA LEU A 182 5.23 29.64 -4.67
C LEU A 182 4.59 29.15 -5.97
N ILE A 183 4.84 27.89 -6.31
CA ILE A 183 4.21 27.22 -7.45
C ILE A 183 3.29 26.13 -6.89
N GLY A 184 2.00 26.22 -7.21
CA GLY A 184 1.01 25.19 -6.90
C GLY A 184 0.84 24.22 -8.07
N ILE A 185 0.65 22.94 -7.75
CA ILE A 185 0.25 21.91 -8.71
C ILE A 185 -1.24 21.62 -8.48
N GLU A 186 -2.02 21.64 -9.55
CA GLU A 186 -3.47 21.43 -9.48
C GLU A 186 -3.81 20.01 -8.96
N SER A 187 -4.76 19.94 -8.02
CA SER A 187 -5.31 18.69 -7.48
C SER A 187 -6.35 18.08 -8.43
N SER A 188 -6.56 16.76 -8.37
CA SER A 188 -7.64 16.07 -9.09
C SER A 188 -9.03 16.22 -8.45
N GLY A 189 -9.15 17.00 -7.38
CA GLY A 189 -10.36 17.17 -6.57
C GLY A 189 -10.02 17.23 -5.07
N PRO A 190 -10.89 16.74 -4.18
CA PRO A 190 -10.63 16.68 -2.73
C PRO A 190 -9.47 15.75 -2.31
N HIS A 191 -8.94 14.94 -3.25
CA HIS A 191 -7.98 13.87 -2.96
C HIS A 191 -8.54 12.89 -1.90
N SER A 192 -7.84 12.72 -0.78
CA SER A 192 -8.22 11.81 0.31
C SER A 192 -8.54 12.55 1.62
N ASN A 193 -8.79 13.87 1.57
CA ASN A 193 -9.05 14.69 2.74
C ASN A 193 -10.33 15.53 2.58
N GLY A 194 -11.12 15.65 3.65
CA GLY A 194 -12.40 16.39 3.71
C GLY A 194 -13.52 15.56 4.32
#